data_AF-A0A6M1NGC2-F1
#
_entry.id   AF-A0A6M1NGC2-F1
#
_cell.length_a   1.000
_cell.length_b   1.000
_cell.length_c   1.000
_cell.angle_alpha   90.00
_cell.angle_beta   90.00
_cell.angle_gamma   90.00
#
_symmetry.space_group_name_H-M   'P 1'
#
loop_
_entity.id
_entity.type
_entity.pdbx_description
1 polymer ?
#
loop_
_entity_poly.entity_id
_entity_poly.type
_entity_poly.pdbx_seq_one_letter_code
_entity_poly.pdbx_strand_id
1 'polypeptide(L)' 'MDSIKKIKDEKGVKEITVNEVMNLLSINKIPIKDKNYVKEHLIIEKKRKTDYYEIKVTDIDGSVLTFQIELKTYP' A
#
# COMPACT_ATOMS: atom_id res chain seq x y z
N MET A 1 -27.49 1.24 -3.57
CA MET A 1 -26.54 0.18 -3.17
C MET A 1 -25.42 0.22 -4.18
N ASP A 2 -24.41 1.04 -3.91
CA ASP A 2 -23.32 1.29 -4.84
C ASP A 2 -22.38 0.08 -4.92
N SER A 3 -22.36 -0.54 -6.09
CA SER A 3 -21.50 -1.65 -6.43
C SER A 3 -20.04 -1.22 -6.32
N ILE A 4 -19.35 -1.75 -5.31
CA ILE A 4 -17.89 -1.68 -5.18
C ILE A 4 -17.29 -2.29 -6.44
N LYS A 5 -16.81 -1.43 -7.35
CA LYS A 5 -16.04 -1.83 -8.52
C LYS A 5 -14.79 -2.55 -8.04
N LYS A 6 -14.84 -3.90 -8.03
CA LYS A 6 -13.63 -4.74 -8.14
C LYS A 6 -12.97 -4.35 -9.45
N ILE A 7 -11.92 -3.55 -9.37
CA ILE A 7 -11.05 -3.21 -10.49
C ILE A 7 -10.44 -4.53 -10.93
N LYS A 8 -10.84 -4.96 -12.12
CA LYS A 8 -10.37 -6.16 -12.80
C LYS A 8 -9.03 -5.78 -13.40
N ASP A 9 -7.97 -6.33 -12.83
CA ASP A 9 -6.60 -6.05 -13.20
C ASP A 9 -6.28 -6.59 -14.60
N GLU A 10 -6.13 -5.67 -15.55
CA GLU A 10 -5.63 -5.96 -16.89
C GLU A 10 -4.11 -5.72 -16.92
N LYS A 11 -3.37 -6.81 -17.15
CA LYS A 11 -2.03 -6.84 -17.75
C LYS A 11 -0.89 -6.16 -16.98
N GLY A 12 -0.20 -6.96 -16.17
CA GLY A 12 1.26 -7.14 -16.31
C GLY A 12 2.17 -6.00 -15.85
N VAL A 13 1.68 -5.08 -15.00
CA VAL A 13 2.57 -4.23 -14.21
C VAL A 13 2.84 -4.97 -12.90
N LYS A 14 4.10 -5.08 -12.46
CA LYS A 14 4.40 -5.54 -11.09
C LYS A 14 3.75 -4.56 -10.11
N GLU A 15 2.55 -4.88 -9.66
CA GLU A 15 1.84 -4.11 -8.66
C GLU A 15 2.46 -4.37 -7.30
N ILE A 16 2.65 -3.31 -6.51
CA ILE A 16 3.12 -3.45 -5.12
C ILE A 16 2.05 -4.20 -4.33
N THR A 17 2.46 -5.29 -3.70
CA THR A 17 1.61 -6.15 -2.89
C THR A 17 1.62 -5.71 -1.42
N VAL A 18 0.57 -6.09 -0.68
CA VAL A 18 0.48 -5.88 0.78
C VAL A 18 1.71 -6.44 1.52
N ASN A 19 2.22 -7.59 1.10
CA ASN A 19 3.40 -8.20 1.71
C ASN A 19 4.67 -7.36 1.50
N GLU A 20 4.87 -6.78 0.32
CA GLU A 20 6.00 -5.89 0.05
C GLU A 20 5.91 -4.63 0.90
N VAL A 21 4.72 -4.04 1.02
CA VAL A 21 4.51 -2.89 1.91
C VAL A 21 4.82 -3.25 3.36
N MET A 22 4.30 -4.37 3.87
CA MET A 22 4.57 -4.81 5.24
C MET A 22 6.05 -5.07 5.50
N ASN A 23 6.77 -5.60 4.51
CA ASN A 23 8.22 -5.76 4.58
C ASN A 23 8.92 -4.39 4.64
N LEU A 24 8.51 -3.42 3.83
CA LEU A 24 9.08 -2.07 3.86
C LEU A 24 8.82 -1.35 5.18
N LEU A 25 7.60 -1.45 5.73
CA LEU A 25 7.29 -0.92 7.06
C LEU A 25 8.17 -1.54 8.15
N SER A 26 8.41 -2.85 8.04
CA SER A 26 9.29 -3.58 8.96
C SER A 26 10.75 -3.15 8.82
N ILE A 27 11.28 -3.00 7.60
CA ILE A 27 12.65 -2.54 7.33
C ILE A 27 12.86 -1.13 7.88
N ASN A 28 11.90 -0.24 7.68
CA ASN A 28 11.95 1.14 8.16
C ASN A 28 11.65 1.28 9.66
N LYS A 29 11.49 0.16 10.39
CA LYS A 29 11.18 0.12 11.84
C LYS A 29 9.98 1.00 12.21
N ILE A 30 8.97 1.05 11.34
CA ILE A 30 7.74 1.77 11.63
C ILE A 30 7.06 1.09 12.82
N PRO A 31 6.73 1.82 13.90
CA PRO A 31 6.05 1.24 15.05
C PRO A 31 4.64 0.82 14.64
N ILE A 32 4.39 -0.49 14.63
CA ILE A 32 3.07 -1.09 14.37
C ILE A 32 2.66 -1.86 15.62
N LYS A 33 1.50 -1.55 16.18
CA LYS A 33 0.90 -2.22 17.33
C LYS A 33 0.27 -3.55 16.92
N ASP A 34 -0.59 -3.54 15.89
CA ASP A 34 -1.21 -4.74 15.37
C ASP A 34 -0.96 -4.92 13.87
N LYS A 35 -0.11 -5.91 13.54
CA LYS A 35 0.25 -6.22 12.15
C LYS A 35 -0.91 -6.79 11.34
N ASN A 36 -1.84 -7.51 11.97
CA ASN A 36 -2.97 -8.11 11.26
C ASN A 36 -4.00 -7.04 10.96
N TYR A 37 -4.29 -6.17 11.94
CA TYR A 37 -5.18 -5.02 11.74
C TYR A 37 -4.66 -4.12 10.61
N VAL A 38 -3.37 -3.80 10.64
CA VAL A 38 -2.73 -3.03 9.57
C VAL A 38 -2.91 -3.68 8.21
N LYS A 39 -2.67 -5.01 8.08
CA LYS A 39 -2.83 -5.72 6.79
C LYS A 39 -4.25 -5.62 6.23
N GLU A 40 -5.26 -5.66 7.10
CA GLU A 40 -6.67 -5.57 6.70
C GLU A 40 -7.10 -4.14 6.32
N HIS A 41 -6.43 -3.13 6.87
CA HIS A 41 -6.75 -1.71 6.69
C HIS A 41 -5.71 -0.95 5.86
N LEU A 42 -4.87 -1.68 5.11
CA LEU A 42 -3.85 -1.12 4.25
C LEU A 42 -4.45 -0.78 2.87
N ILE A 43 -4.26 0.45 2.45
CA ILE A 43 -4.72 0.94 1.14
C ILE A 43 -3.49 1.23 0.28
N ILE A 44 -3.42 0.60 -0.89
CA ILE A 44 -2.39 0.84 -1.91
C ILE A 44 -3.07 1.50 -3.10
N GLU A 45 -2.66 2.72 -3.43
CA GLU A 45 -3.20 3.45 -4.58
C GLU A 45 -2.07 3.83 -5.54
N LYS A 46 -2.10 3.27 -6.75
CA LYS A 46 -1.20 3.69 -7.83
C LYS A 46 -1.68 5.01 -8.41
N LYS A 47 -0.85 6.05 -8.34
CA LYS A 47 -1.20 7.34 -8.96
C LYS A 47 -0.91 7.27 -10.46
N ARG A 48 -1.97 7.16 -11.28
CA ARG A 48 -1.89 6.91 -12.74
C ARG A 48 -0.95 7.82 -13.56
N LYS A 49 -0.62 9.02 -13.07
CA LYS A 49 0.22 9.99 -13.78
C LYS A 49 1.71 9.90 -13.42
N THR A 50 2.06 9.19 -12.36
CA THR A 50 3.42 9.16 -11.82
C THR A 50 3.78 7.73 -11.43
N ASP A 51 5.06 7.35 -11.45
CA ASP A 51 5.51 6.00 -11.07
C ASP A 51 5.52 5.79 -9.54
N TYR A 52 4.56 6.40 -8.83
CA TYR A 52 4.45 6.35 -7.39
C TYR A 52 3.18 5.62 -6.93
N TYR A 53 3.34 4.91 -5.82
CA TYR A 53 2.26 4.33 -5.04
C TYR A 53 2.09 5.14 -3.76
N GLU A 54 0.87 5.59 -3.51
CA GLU A 54 0.47 6.13 -2.22
C GLU A 54 -0.06 4.99 -1.36
N ILE A 55 0.53 4.83 -0.18
CA ILE A 55 0.18 3.78 0.77
C ILE A 55 -0.35 4.45 2.01
N LYS A 56 -1.55 4.06 2.42
CA LYS A 56 -2.13 4.47 3.69
C LYS A 56 -2.25 3.25 4.59
N VAL A 57 -1.72 3.38 5.80
CA VAL A 57 -1.68 2.37 6.83
C VAL A 57 -2.44 2.90 8.03
N THR A 58 -3.45 2.18 8.49
CA THR A 58 -4.18 2.50 9.71
C THR A 58 -3.88 1.41 10.74
N ASP A 59 -3.36 1.81 11.90
CA ASP A 59 -3.15 0.90 13.03
C ASP A 59 -4.39 0.87 13.94
N ILE A 60 -4.43 -0.10 14.87
CA ILE A 60 -5.59 -0.39 15.72
C ILE A 60 -5.96 0.76 16.67
N ASP A 61 -5.02 1.65 16.97
CA ASP A 61 -5.25 2.84 17.77
C ASP A 61 -5.79 4.03 16.97
N GLY A 62 -6.04 3.84 15.67
CA GLY A 62 -6.49 4.88 14.75
C GLY A 62 -5.35 5.74 14.19
N SER A 63 -4.09 5.44 14.51
CA SER A 63 -2.95 6.13 13.91
C SER A 63 -2.89 5.84 12.41
N VAL A 64 -2.87 6.91 11.61
CA VAL A 64 -2.76 6.80 10.14
C VAL A 64 -1.37 7.24 9.72
N LEU A 65 -0.68 6.37 9.00
CA LEU A 65 0.61 6.63 8.38
C LEU A 65 0.44 6.62 6.86
N THR A 66 0.97 7.64 6.19
CA THR A 66 0.94 7.73 4.74
C THR A 66 2.36 7.70 4.20
N PHE A 67 2.62 6.83 3.24
CA PHE A 67 3.91 6.66 2.58
C PHE A 67 3.76 6.82 1.08
N GLN A 68 4.82 7.30 0.43
CA GLN A 68 4.93 7.32 -1.02
C GLN A 68 6.10 6.44 -1.42
N ILE A 69 5.85 5.47 -2.29
CA ILE A 69 6.89 4.63 -2.89
C ILE A 69 7.03 5.03 -4.34
N GLU A 70 8.22 5.47 -4.72
CA GLU A 70 8.61 5.69 -6.11
C GLU A 70 9.23 4.42 -6.69
N LEU A 71 8.75 3.98 -7.85
CA LEU A 71 9.46 2.97 -8.65
C LEU A 71 10.43 3.65 -9.59
N LYS A 72 11.73 3.42 -9.39
CA LYS A 72 12.78 3.83 -10.32
C LYS A 72 13.20 2.64 -11.18
N THR A 73 13.09 2.79 -12.49
CA THR A 73 13.70 1.88 -13.46
C THR A 73 15.08 2.42 -13.83
N TYR A 74 16.11 1.59 -13.67
CA TYR A 74 17.45 1.90 -14.19
C TYR A 74 17.61 1.22 -15.56
N PRO A 75 18.14 1.93 -16.57
CA PRO A 75 18.35 1.40 -17.92
C PRO A 75 19.42 0.31 -17.99
#